data_AF-F5SX82-F1
#
_entry.id   AF-F5SX82-F1
#
_cell.length_a   1.000
_cell.length_b   1.000
_cell.length_c   1.000
_cell.angle_alpha   90.00
_cell.angle_beta   90.00
_cell.angle_gamma   90.00
#
_symmetry.space_group_name_H-M   'P 1'
#
loop_
_entity.id
_entity.type
_entity.pdbx_description
1 polymer ?
#
loop_
_entity_poly.entity_id
_entity_poly.type
_entity_poly.pdbx_seq_one_letter_code
_entity_poly.pdbx_strand_id
1 'polypeptide(L)'
;MHQAAIDALLFEPGHIKTRSIAYPTFQLGDNHSHFIHVTVRLHRGRTEEQKKRLTNLIVERLCTTLPLADITITAETVEIDTPAYAKATLV
;
A
#
# COMPACT_ATOMS: atom_id res chain seq x y z
N MET A 1 -1.28 8.39 -0.68
CA MET A 1 -0.80 7.07 -0.16
C MET A 1 0.44 7.21 0.71
N HIS A 2 1.56 7.80 0.24
CA HIS A 2 2.78 7.99 1.04
C HIS A 2 2.51 8.59 2.43
N GLN A 3 1.74 9.68 2.50
CA GLN A 3 1.34 10.30 3.76
C GLN A 3 0.54 9.35 4.67
N ALA A 4 -0.35 8.50 4.13
CA ALA A 4 -1.10 7.54 4.93
C ALA A 4 -0.19 6.51 5.62
N ALA A 5 0.92 6.11 4.97
CA ALA A 5 1.91 5.24 5.57
C ALA A 5 2.71 5.95 6.68
N ILE A 6 2.96 7.26 6.57
CA ILE A 6 3.54 8.09 7.65
C ILE A 6 2.56 8.17 8.83
N ASP A 7 1.30 8.50 8.56
CA ASP A 7 0.25 8.67 9.58
C ASP A 7 -0.09 7.36 10.32
N ALA A 8 0.28 6.22 9.73
CA ALA A 8 0.18 4.92 10.40
C ALA A 8 1.15 4.81 11.59
N LEU A 9 2.21 5.62 11.66
CA LEU A 9 3.19 5.63 12.76
C LEU A 9 3.83 4.24 13.00
N LEU A 10 4.04 3.47 11.93
CA LEU A 10 4.64 2.13 11.96
C LEU A 10 6.08 2.07 11.40
N PHE A 11 6.55 3.20 10.84
CA PHE A 11 7.78 3.28 10.06
C PHE A 11 8.48 4.61 10.32
N GLU A 12 9.81 4.59 10.26
CA GLU A 12 10.60 5.80 10.07
C GLU A 12 10.27 6.42 8.69
N PRO A 13 9.93 7.72 8.60
CA PRO A 13 9.51 8.33 7.33
C PRO A 13 10.51 8.12 6.19
N GLY A 14 11.81 8.23 6.47
CA GLY A 14 12.88 8.02 5.48
C GLY A 14 13.01 6.59 4.94
N HIS A 15 12.33 5.62 5.55
CA HIS A 15 12.28 4.23 5.09
C HIS A 15 11.07 3.92 4.21
N ILE A 16 10.11 4.83 4.09
CA ILE A 16 8.92 4.63 3.28
C ILE A 16 9.26 4.91 1.82
N LYS A 17 9.07 3.90 0.96
CA LYS A 17 9.26 4.01 -0.49
C LYS A 17 7.95 3.66 -1.17
N THR A 18 7.46 4.57 -2.01
CA THR A 18 6.20 4.40 -2.74
C THR A 18 6.42 4.53 -4.23
N ARG A 19 5.75 3.69 -5.01
CA ARG A 19 5.73 3.75 -6.47
C ARG A 19 4.36 3.32 -6.97
N SER A 20 3.98 3.80 -8.15
CA SER A 20 2.78 3.38 -8.86
C SER A 20 3.14 2.87 -10.25
N ILE A 21 2.34 1.93 -10.75
CA ILE A 21 2.45 1.39 -12.10
C ILE A 21 1.03 1.36 -12.66
N ALA A 22 0.84 1.94 -13.85
CA ALA A 22 -0.44 1.90 -14.54
C ALA A 22 -0.57 0.60 -15.34
N TYR A 23 -1.77 0.02 -15.36
CA TYR A 23 -2.13 -1.11 -16.20
C TYR A 23 -3.08 -0.60 -17.29
N PRO A 24 -2.59 -0.32 -18.52
CA PRO A 24 -3.44 0.24 -19.58
C PRO A 24 -4.40 -0.79 -20.18
N THR A 25 -4.11 -2.08 -20.00
CA THR A 25 -4.96 -3.18 -20.44
C THR A 25 -5.17 -4.10 -19.26
N PHE A 26 -6.42 -4.25 -18.86
CA PHE A 26 -6.84 -5.09 -17.74
C PHE A 26 -8.27 -5.59 -18.01
N GLN A 27 -8.68 -6.61 -17.27
CA GLN A 27 -10.03 -7.14 -17.31
C GLN A 27 -10.53 -7.27 -15.88
N LEU A 28 -11.75 -6.79 -15.63
CA LEU A 28 -12.45 -6.94 -14.36
C LEU A 28 -13.56 -7.97 -14.52
N GLY A 29 -13.76 -8.77 -13.47
CA GLY A 29 -14.86 -9.75 -13.41
C GLY A 29 -16.11 -9.22 -12.73
N ASP A 30 -16.07 -7.97 -12.27
CA ASP A 30 -17.19 -7.26 -11.65
C ASP A 30 -17.72 -6.17 -12.60
N ASN A 31 -18.66 -5.37 -12.10
CA ASN A 31 -19.31 -4.31 -12.87
C ASN A 31 -18.57 -2.96 -12.79
N HIS A 32 -17.35 -2.92 -12.24
CA HIS A 32 -16.60 -1.67 -12.14
C HIS A 32 -15.77 -1.41 -13.38
N SER A 33 -15.55 -0.12 -13.69
CA SER A 33 -14.74 0.28 -14.84
C SER A 33 -13.24 0.36 -14.52
N HIS A 34 -12.88 0.51 -13.25
CA HIS A 34 -11.51 0.78 -12.81
C HIS A 34 -11.14 0.01 -11.54
N PHE A 35 -9.83 -0.12 -11.29
CA PHE A 35 -9.34 -0.62 -10.00
C PHE A 35 -8.03 0.04 -9.56
N ILE A 36 -7.79 0.03 -8.25
CA ILE A 36 -6.49 0.27 -7.62
C ILE A 36 -6.23 -0.87 -6.64
N HIS A 37 -5.09 -1.54 -6.79
CA HIS A 37 -4.59 -2.49 -5.80
C HIS A 37 -3.28 -1.99 -5.20
N VAL A 38 -3.19 -1.95 -3.87
CA VAL A 38 -2.00 -1.52 -3.15
C VAL A 38 -1.41 -2.68 -2.35
N THR A 39 -0.19 -3.09 -2.70
CA THR A 39 0.59 -4.04 -1.90
C THR A 39 1.61 -3.30 -1.05
N VAL A 40 1.48 -3.39 0.28
CA VAL A 40 2.48 -2.88 1.22
C VAL A 40 3.42 -4.02 1.62
N ARG A 41 4.68 -3.95 1.18
CA ARG A 41 5.71 -4.91 1.62
C ARG A 41 6.42 -4.39 2.85
N LEU A 42 6.39 -5.15 3.95
CA LEU A 42 7.02 -4.76 5.22
C LEU A 42 7.71 -5.95 5.90
N HIS A 43 8.69 -5.66 6.77
CA HIS A 43 9.30 -6.68 7.61
C HIS A 43 8.30 -7.23 8.64
N ARG A 44 8.49 -8.50 9.02
CA ARG A 44 7.75 -9.15 10.11
C ARG A 44 7.76 -8.33 11.40
N GLY A 45 6.77 -8.56 12.27
CA GLY A 45 6.70 -7.98 13.62
C GLY A 45 5.63 -6.90 13.81
N ARG A 46 4.71 -6.72 12.85
CA ARG A 46 3.51 -5.89 13.05
C ARG A 46 2.36 -6.80 13.47
N THR A 47 1.54 -6.35 14.40
CA THR A 47 0.32 -7.09 14.79
C THR A 47 -0.72 -7.00 13.68
N GLU A 48 -1.71 -7.89 13.71
CA GLU A 48 -2.80 -7.88 12.75
C GLU A 48 -3.60 -6.57 12.81
N GLU A 49 -3.78 -5.99 13.99
CA GLU A 49 -4.43 -4.69 14.18
C GLU A 49 -3.63 -3.55 13.53
N GLN A 50 -2.29 -3.58 13.66
CA GLN A 50 -1.41 -2.60 13.02
C GLN A 50 -1.47 -2.71 11.48
N LYS A 51 -1.41 -3.94 10.95
CA LYS A 51 -1.56 -4.20 9.51
C LYS A 51 -2.90 -3.72 9.00
N LYS A 52 -3.99 -4.06 9.69
CA LYS A 52 -5.36 -3.62 9.36
C LYS A 52 -5.52 -2.11 9.40
N ARG A 53 -4.98 -1.43 10.43
CA ARG A 53 -5.00 0.03 10.52
C ARG A 53 -4.26 0.66 9.35
N LEU A 54 -3.10 0.14 8.97
CA LEU A 54 -2.32 0.63 7.84
C LEU A 54 -3.07 0.50 6.52
N THR A 55 -3.63 -0.68 6.20
CA THR A 55 -4.37 -0.88 4.94
C THR A 55 -5.63 -0.02 4.89
N ASN A 56 -6.35 0.12 6.00
CA ASN A 56 -7.53 0.99 6.08
C ASN A 56 -7.19 2.46 5.82
N LEU A 57 -6.14 2.99 6.47
CA LEU A 57 -5.69 4.36 6.25
C LEU A 57 -5.28 4.61 4.80
N ILE A 58 -4.66 3.64 4.14
CA ILE A 58 -4.29 3.73 2.73
C ILE A 58 -5.54 3.83 1.84
N VAL A 59 -6.51 2.93 2.04
CA VAL A 59 -7.76 2.93 1.26
C VAL A 59 -8.54 4.22 1.50
N GLU A 60 -8.76 4.60 2.76
CA GLU A 60 -9.45 5.83 3.14
C GLU A 60 -8.80 7.06 2.49
N ARG A 61 -7.47 7.16 2.53
CA ARG A 61 -6.75 8.28 1.92
C ARG A 61 -6.93 8.29 0.40
N LEU A 62 -6.90 7.15 -0.28
CA LEU A 62 -7.13 7.10 -1.72
C LEU A 62 -8.56 7.51 -2.09
N CYS A 63 -9.56 7.04 -1.34
CA CYS A 63 -10.96 7.42 -1.54
C CYS A 63 -11.21 8.92 -1.34
N THR A 64 -10.49 9.56 -0.41
CA THR A 64 -10.74 10.96 -0.03
C THR A 64 -9.88 11.98 -0.79
N THR A 65 -8.73 11.57 -1.35
CA THR A 65 -7.80 12.50 -2.01
C THR A 65 -7.89 12.51 -3.52
N LEU A 66 -8.54 11.51 -4.13
CA LEU A 66 -8.67 11.39 -5.57
C LEU A 66 -10.15 11.50 -5.96
N PRO A 67 -10.49 12.22 -7.04
CA PRO A 67 -11.86 12.30 -7.54
C PRO A 67 -12.21 11.01 -8.31
N LEU A 68 -12.30 9.89 -7.59
CA LEU A 68 -12.55 8.58 -8.19
C LEU A 68 -14.05 8.29 -8.22
N ALA A 69 -14.50 7.70 -9.33
CA ALA A 69 -15.85 7.18 -9.49
C ALA A 69 -15.77 5.81 -10.17
N ASP A 70 -16.70 4.92 -9.83
CA ASP A 70 -16.79 3.56 -10.39
C ASP A 70 -15.45 2.79 -10.40
N ILE A 71 -14.87 2.65 -9.20
CA ILE A 71 -13.57 2.02 -8.99
C ILE A 71 -13.61 1.07 -7.79
N THR A 72 -12.87 -0.03 -7.87
CA THR A 72 -12.56 -0.86 -6.70
C THR A 72 -11.17 -0.52 -6.16
N ILE A 73 -11.07 -0.21 -4.86
CA ILE A 73 -9.78 0.05 -4.20
C ILE A 73 -9.53 -1.03 -3.15
N THR A 74 -8.39 -1.69 -3.24
CA THR A 74 -7.98 -2.72 -2.29
C THR A 74 -6.55 -2.46 -1.81
N ALA A 75 -6.25 -2.87 -0.58
CA ALA A 75 -4.91 -2.83 -0.03
C ALA A 75 -4.63 -4.09 0.79
N GLU A 76 -3.40 -4.58 0.69
CA GLU A 76 -2.92 -5.73 1.47
C GLU A 76 -1.51 -5.48 2.02
N THR A 77 -1.14 -6.29 3.01
CA THR A 77 0.23 -6.35 3.52
C THR A 77 0.88 -7.68 3.16
N VAL A 78 2.12 -7.63 2.65
CA VAL A 78 2.94 -8.80 2.36
C VAL A 78 4.21 -8.73 3.20
N GLU A 79 4.47 -9.78 3.97
CA GLU A 79 5.69 -9.85 4.78
C GLU A 79 6.92 -10.15 3.92
N ILE A 80 7.96 -9.35 4.09
CA ILE A 80 9.27 -9.60 3.52
C ILE A 80 9.90 -10.74 4.31
N ASP A 81 10.60 -11.64 3.61
CA ASP A 81 11.47 -12.62 4.24
C ASP A 81 12.67 -11.90 4.89
N THR A 82 12.49 -11.47 6.14
CA THR A 82 13.44 -10.63 6.87
C THR A 82 14.85 -11.24 6.95
N PRO A 83 15.03 -12.54 7.29
CA PRO A 83 16.36 -13.17 7.29
C PRO A 83 17.11 -13.10 5.95
N ALA A 84 16.38 -13.13 4.82
CA ALA A 84 16.96 -13.09 3.49
C ALA A 84 17.06 -11.66 2.89
N TYR A 85 16.69 -10.62 3.65
CA TYR A 85 16.67 -9.25 3.15
C TYR A 85 18.03 -8.57 3.28
N ALA A 86 18.67 -8.29 2.14
CA ALA A 86 19.89 -7.49 2.05
C ALA A 86 19.58 -6.01 1.76
N LYS A 87 20.31 -5.10 2.41
CA LYS A 87 20.24 -3.66 2.18
C LYS A 87 21.65 -3.07 2.18
N ALA A 88 21.95 -2.25 1.18
CA ALA A 88 23.10 -1.35 1.18
C ALA A 88 22.63 0.07 0.84
N THR A 89 23.29 1.06 1.44
CA THR A 89 23.14 2.46 1.07
C THR A 89 24.53 2.94 0.65
N LEU A 90 24.65 3.43 -0.57
CA LEU A 90 25.86 4.09 -1.05
C LEU A 90 25.67 5.58 -0.81
N VAL A 91 26.66 6.21 -0.17
CA VAL A 91 26.72 7.65 0.08
C VAL A 91 27.82 8.28 -0.77
#